data_AF-A0A2D7GC39-F1
#
_entry.id   AF-A0A2D7GC39-F1
#
_cell.length_a   1.000
_cell.length_b   1.000
_cell.length_c   1.000
_cell.angle_alpha   90.00
_cell.angle_beta   90.00
_cell.angle_gamma   90.00
#
_symmetry.space_group_name_H-M   'P 1'
#
loop_
_entity.id
_entity.type
_entity.pdbx_description
1 polymer ?
#
loop_
_entity_poly.entity_id
_entity_poly.type
_entity_poly.pdbx_seq_one_letter_code
_entity_poly.pdbx_strand_id
1 'polypeptide(L)' 'GYAVVRSSGKVIKSVTSAKSAATLEVEFRDGRFEIKSQKNVFTQSKDSGSDQGSLF' A
#
# COMPACT_ATOMS: atom_id res chain seq x y z
N GLY A 1 13.64 -0.55 16.48
CA GLY A 1 13.17 -1.90 16.83
C GLY A 1 12.77 -2.62 15.55
N TYR A 2 11.97 -3.68 15.67
CA TYR A 2 11.55 -4.50 14.54
C TYR A 2 10.02 -4.62 14.51
N ALA A 3 9.50 -4.81 13.31
CA ALA A 3 8.09 -5.06 13.06
C ALA A 3 7.86 -6.56 12.79
N VAL A 4 6.78 -7.09 13.32
CA VAL A 4 6.31 -8.46 13.05
C VAL A 4 5.02 -8.36 12.24
N VAL A 5 5.03 -8.92 11.04
CA VAL A 5 3.85 -8.97 10.17
C VAL A 5 3.14 -10.30 10.35
N ARG A 6 1.84 -10.25 10.63
CA ARG A 6 0.96 -11.40 10.77
C ARG A 6 -0.24 -11.30 9.84
N SER A 7 -0.87 -12.44 9.60
CA SER A 7 -2.22 -12.53 9.05
C SER A 7 -2.94 -13.67 9.77
N SER A 8 -4.15 -13.39 10.25
CA SER A 8 -4.97 -14.36 11.00
C SER A 8 -4.19 -15.03 12.15
N GLY A 9 -3.40 -14.25 12.89
CA GLY A 9 -2.59 -14.74 14.01
C GLY A 9 -1.31 -15.51 13.65
N LYS A 10 -0.97 -15.69 12.37
CA LYS A 10 0.27 -16.37 11.92
C LYS A 10 1.28 -15.38 11.35
N VAL A 11 2.56 -15.56 11.68
CA VAL A 11 3.65 -14.72 11.15
C VAL A 11 3.90 -15.04 9.67
N ILE A 12 3.85 -14.01 8.82
CA ILE A 12 4.16 -14.13 7.40
C ILE A 12 5.65 -13.92 7.18
N LYS A 13 6.27 -14.80 6.39
CA LYS A 13 7.71 -14.81 6.10
C LYS A 13 8.07 -14.56 4.64
N SER A 14 7.08 -14.46 3.75
CA SER A 14 7.31 -14.30 2.31
C SER A 14 6.44 -13.19 1.72
N VAL A 15 6.95 -12.52 0.68
CA VAL A 15 6.23 -11.46 -0.04
C VAL A 15 5.01 -12.03 -0.76
N THR A 16 5.11 -13.24 -1.31
CA THR A 16 4.00 -13.92 -1.99
C THR A 16 2.84 -14.14 -1.03
N SER A 17 3.12 -14.66 0.17
CA SER A 17 2.11 -14.84 1.22
C SER A 17 1.52 -13.52 1.71
N ALA A 18 2.33 -12.44 1.76
CA ALA A 18 1.84 -11.12 2.13
C ALA A 18 0.88 -10.54 1.07
N LYS A 19 1.16 -10.76 -0.22
CA LYS A 19 0.30 -10.31 -1.33
C LYS A 19 -1.01 -11.08 -1.42
N SER A 20 -1.01 -12.37 -1.08
CA SER A 20 -2.21 -13.20 -1.10
C SER A 20 -3.08 -13.06 0.15
N ALA A 21 -2.56 -12.47 1.23
CA ALA A 21 -3.32 -12.26 2.45
C ALA A 21 -4.39 -11.17 2.26
N ALA A 22 -5.61 -11.43 2.72
CA ALA A 22 -6.69 -10.44 2.70
C ALA A 22 -6.41 -9.25 3.63
N THR A 23 -5.78 -9.53 4.78
CA THR A 23 -5.43 -8.53 5.79
C THR A 23 -4.05 -8.82 6.38
N LEU A 24 -3.33 -7.74 6.69
CA LEU A 24 -2.02 -7.77 7.33
C LEU A 24 -2.07 -6.99 8.64
N GLU A 25 -1.63 -7.64 9.70
CA GLU A 25 -1.48 -7.08 11.04
C GLU A 25 0.01 -6.81 11.27
N VAL A 26 0.37 -5.58 11.62
CA VAL A 26 1.77 -5.23 11.88
C VAL A 26 1.93 -4.82 13.34
N GLU A 27 2.74 -5.57 14.09
CA GLU A 27 3.06 -5.28 15.49
C GLU A 27 4.49 -4.74 15.60
N PHE A 28 4.66 -3.56 16.20
CA PHE A 28 5.96 -2.92 16.45
C PHE A 28 6.39 -3.17 17.89
N ARG A 29 7.43 -3.99 18.09
CA ARG A 29 7.90 -4.38 19.42
C ARG A 29 8.58 -3.26 20.20
N ASP A 30 8.82 -2.13 19.57
CA ASP A 30 9.40 -0.92 20.17
C ASP A 30 8.35 0.16 20.45
N GLY A 31 7.06 -0.11 20.22
CA GLY A 31 5.96 0.83 20.49
C GLY A 31 5.91 2.05 19.56
N ARG A 32 6.77 2.11 18.53
CA ARG A 32 6.91 3.26 17.63
C ARG A 32 6.12 3.11 16.34
N PHE A 33 4.90 2.57 16.39
CA PHE A 33 4.09 2.45 15.18
C PHE A 33 3.69 3.83 14.65
N GLU A 34 4.48 4.37 13.73
CA GLU A 34 4.08 5.50 12.89
C GLU A 34 3.55 4.94 11.57
N ILE A 35 2.24 5.09 11.32
CA ILE A 35 1.70 4.99 9.96
C ILE A 35 2.18 6.22 9.20
N LYS A 36 3.41 6.17 8.70
CA LYS A 36 3.81 7.05 7.60
C LYS A 36 3.09 6.52 6.38
N SER A 37 1.86 6.98 6.17
CA SER A 37 1.16 6.77 4.92
C SER A 37 2.04 7.34 3.82
N GLN A 38 2.84 6.50 3.18
CA GLN A 38 3.29 6.78 1.83
C GLN A 38 2.01 6.76 1.01
N LYS A 39 1.42 7.94 0.81
CA LYS A 39 0.53 8.14 -0.32
C LYS A 39 1.30 7.63 -1.53
N ASN A 40 0.92 6.46 -2.03
CA ASN A 40 1.20 6.13 -3.42
C ASN A 40 0.45 7.20 -4.21
N VAL A 41 1.15 8.28 -4.51
CA VAL A 41 0.72 9.23 -5.52
C VAL A 41 0.84 8.43 -6.80
N PHE A 42 -0.24 7.74 -7.17
CA PHE A 42 -0.47 7.41 -8.56
C PHE A 42 -0.53 8.76 -9.27
N THR A 43 0.59 9.18 -9.87
CA THR A 43 0.56 10.20 -10.90
C THR A 43 -0.22 9.56 -12.03
N GLN A 44 -1.52 9.86 -12.08
CA GLN A 44 -2.32 9.62 -13.27
C GLN A 44 -1.60 10.39 -14.37
N SER A 45 -0.95 9.67 -15.29
CA SER A 45 -0.34 10.27 -16.46
C SER A 45 -1.44 11.00 -17.19
N LYS A 46 -1.34 12.34 -17.20
CA LYS A 46 -2.23 13.22 -17.94
C LYS A 46 -2.01 12.89 -19.40
N ASP A 47 -2.91 12.10 -19.97
CA ASP A 47 -2.92 11.87 -21.40
C ASP A 47 -3.09 13.23 -22.07
N SER A 48 -2.05 13.64 -22.77
CA SER A 48 -1.95 14.93 -23.44
C SER A 48 -2.55 14.71 -24.83
N GLY A 49 -3.85 14.46 -24.85
CA GLY A 49 -4.66 14.36 -26.05
C GLY A 49 -5.56 15.57 -26.14
N SER A 50 -5.01 16.69 -26.61
CA SER A 50 -5.80 17.75 -27.20
C SER A 50 -6.61 17.21 -28.40
N ASP A 51 -7.70 17.92 -28.71
CA ASP A 51 -8.54 17.77 -29.90
C ASP A 51 -9.71 16.79 -29.82
N GLN A 52 -10.75 17.16 -29.06
CA GLN A 52 -12.10 16.92 -29.59
C GLN A 52 -13.14 17.96 -29.14
N GLY A 53 -13.33 18.95 -30.03
CA GLY A 53 -14.66 19.48 -30.35
C GLY A 53 -15.23 20.54 -29.42
N SER A 54 -14.91 21.80 -29.71
CA SER A 54 -15.65 22.95 -29.18
C SER A 54 -17.13 22.87 -29.54
N LEU A 55 -17.93 23.25 -28.54
CA LEU A 55 -19.37 23.48 -28.53
C LEU A 55 -19.81 24.41 -29.67
N PHE A 56 -20.62 23.91 -30.59
CA PHE A 56 -21.67 24.53 -31.42
C PHE A 56 -21.92 23.62 -32.64
#